data_AF-A0A7X0FIL1-F1
#
_entry.id   AF-A0A7X0FIL1-F1
#
_cell.length_a   1.000
_cell.length_b   1.000
_cell.length_c   1.000
_cell.angle_alpha   90.00
_cell.angle_beta   90.00
_cell.angle_gamma   90.00
#
_symmetry.space_group_name_H-M   'P 1'
#
loop_
_entity.id
_entity.type
_entity.pdbx_description
1 polymer ?
#
loop_
_entity_poly.entity_id
_entity_poly.type
_entity_poly.pdbx_seq_one_letter_code
_entity_poly.pdbx_strand_id
1 'polypeptide(L)'
;MTALPMHLLQARLDVAAQRHPHSPTLRDFRADPALVQAERAALAQARHWIAPHRELLALAGSRGLALAWQRPPLPAVAAGDAVAIADTVPRVLLAASALARKGAYELREAVRGLPLLLLLPPGAQETPDFWNGVDVQRVASMAEGVRAATLVLLPAWIEQQPRGLLLAMALGKPVIATAACGLAADDGAWRCVEAGDSAVLRTQVLEALGLAG
;
A
#
# COMPACT_ATOMS: atom_id res chain seq x y z
N MET A 1 -7.51 -6.17 15.68
CA MET A 1 -6.12 -5.71 15.45
C MET A 1 -5.84 -5.66 13.96
N THR A 2 -5.04 -4.69 13.55
CA THR A 2 -4.71 -4.47 12.13
C THR A 2 -3.22 -4.20 11.91
N ALA A 3 -2.42 -4.07 12.98
CA ALA A 3 -0.98 -3.87 12.90
C ALA A 3 -0.25 -5.17 13.24
N LEU A 4 0.88 -5.39 12.58
CA LEU A 4 1.81 -6.47 12.95
C LEU A 4 2.31 -6.29 14.38
N PRO A 5 2.55 -7.40 15.10
CA PRO A 5 3.32 -7.36 16.34
C PRO A 5 4.64 -6.60 16.15
N MET A 6 5.01 -5.77 17.12
CA MET A 6 6.14 -4.84 17.05
C MET A 6 7.43 -5.53 16.62
N HIS A 7 7.74 -6.71 17.17
CA HIS A 7 8.95 -7.45 16.80
C HIS A 7 8.99 -7.82 15.30
N LEU A 8 7.86 -8.23 14.71
CA LEU A 8 7.77 -8.54 13.28
C LEU A 8 7.80 -7.28 12.42
N LEU A 9 7.12 -6.22 12.88
CA LEU A 9 7.16 -4.92 12.23
C LEU A 9 8.59 -4.39 12.14
N GLN A 10 9.35 -4.42 13.24
CA GLN A 10 10.75 -4.01 13.28
C GLN A 10 11.63 -4.88 12.39
N ALA A 11 11.49 -6.21 12.45
CA ALA A 11 12.24 -7.12 11.58
C ALA A 11 11.99 -6.82 10.09
N ARG A 12 10.74 -6.52 9.71
CA ARG A 12 10.41 -6.15 8.33
C ARG A 12 10.98 -4.79 7.94
N LEU A 13 10.97 -3.81 8.85
CA LEU A 13 11.65 -2.53 8.62
C LEU A 13 13.16 -2.70 8.48
N ASP A 14 13.77 -3.62 9.21
CA ASP A 14 15.21 -3.89 9.11
C ASP A 14 15.56 -4.48 7.73
N VAL A 15 14.75 -5.40 7.20
CA VAL A 15 14.90 -5.90 5.81
C VAL A 15 14.74 -4.76 4.80
N ALA A 16 13.71 -3.93 4.93
CA ALA A 16 13.52 -2.77 4.06
C ALA A 16 14.72 -1.80 4.16
N ALA A 17 15.27 -1.58 5.36
CA ALA A 17 16.40 -0.69 5.60
C ALA A 17 17.74 -1.25 5.11
N GLN A 18 17.87 -2.57 4.99
CA GLN A 18 19.01 -3.19 4.32
C GLN A 18 18.95 -2.93 2.81
N ARG A 19 17.75 -2.97 2.21
CA ARG A 19 17.54 -2.68 0.80
C ARG A 19 17.70 -1.19 0.47
N HIS A 20 17.17 -0.32 1.33
CA HIS A 20 17.21 1.14 1.17
C HIS A 20 17.94 1.80 2.33
N PRO A 21 19.28 1.62 2.44
CA PRO A 21 20.06 2.09 3.59
C PRO A 21 20.09 3.61 3.73
N HIS A 22 19.77 4.34 2.67
CA HIS A 22 19.73 5.80 2.64
C HIS A 22 18.37 6.40 3.02
N SER A 23 17.34 5.58 3.25
CA SER A 23 16.03 6.10 3.65
C SER A 23 16.10 6.70 5.07
N PRO A 24 15.67 7.97 5.25
CA PRO A 24 15.60 8.57 6.58
C PRO A 24 14.46 7.99 7.44
N THR A 25 13.49 7.28 6.86
CA THR A 25 12.22 6.91 7.54
C THR A 25 12.07 5.42 7.87
N LEU A 26 13.08 4.60 7.55
CA LEU A 26 13.06 3.16 7.87
C LEU A 26 13.69 2.83 9.23
N ARG A 27 14.51 3.75 9.76
CA ARG A 27 15.25 3.59 11.02
C ARG A 27 14.84 4.58 12.10
N ASP A 28 13.96 5.52 11.78
CA ASP A 28 13.54 6.63 12.64
C ASP A 28 12.78 6.20 13.90
N PHE A 29 12.03 5.10 13.84
CA PHE A 29 11.24 4.60 14.97
C PHE A 29 11.57 3.14 15.31
N ARG A 30 12.04 2.92 16.54
CA ARG A 30 12.21 1.61 17.18
C ARG A 30 11.53 1.65 18.54
N ALA A 31 10.77 0.61 18.85
CA ALA A 31 10.09 0.46 20.13
C ALA A 31 11.10 0.05 21.21
N ASP A 32 10.84 0.48 22.44
CA ASP A 32 11.58 0.01 23.61
C ASP A 32 11.53 -1.53 23.68
N PRO A 33 12.68 -2.23 23.80
CA PRO A 33 12.71 -3.69 23.96
C PRO A 33 11.78 -4.23 25.05
N ALA A 34 11.60 -3.49 26.16
CA ALA A 34 10.68 -3.87 27.22
C ALA A 34 9.22 -3.87 26.74
N LEU A 35 8.84 -2.87 25.94
CA LEU A 35 7.51 -2.79 25.33
C LEU A 35 7.28 -3.91 24.31
N VAL A 36 8.29 -4.21 23.48
CA VAL A 36 8.23 -5.31 22.51
C VAL A 36 8.01 -6.65 23.22
N GLN A 37 8.73 -6.89 24.31
CA GLN A 37 8.59 -8.13 25.07
C GLN A 37 7.24 -8.20 25.80
N ALA A 38 6.76 -7.07 26.34
CA ALA A 38 5.45 -6.99 26.97
C ALA A 38 4.31 -7.29 25.97
N GLU A 39 4.34 -6.69 24.77
CA GLU A 39 3.36 -6.97 23.73
C GLU A 39 3.40 -8.45 23.32
N ARG A 40 4.59 -9.01 23.10
CA ARG A 40 4.75 -10.42 22.76
C ARG A 40 4.17 -11.34 23.83
N ALA A 41 4.41 -11.06 25.11
CA ALA A 41 3.84 -11.81 26.22
C ALA A 41 2.31 -11.70 26.29
N ALA A 42 1.76 -10.50 26.05
CA ALA A 42 0.32 -10.27 26.02
C ALA A 42 -0.35 -11.02 24.85
N LEU A 43 0.23 -10.95 23.66
CA LEU A 43 -0.24 -11.65 22.46
C LEU A 43 -0.16 -13.18 22.60
N ALA A 44 0.86 -13.69 23.31
CA ALA A 44 0.98 -15.11 23.63
C ALA A 44 -0.14 -15.60 24.56
N GLN A 45 -0.55 -14.78 25.53
CA GLN A 45 -1.62 -15.11 26.49
C GLN A 45 -3.03 -14.80 25.98
N ALA A 46 -3.16 -13.98 24.92
CA ALA A 46 -4.45 -13.64 24.35
C ALA A 46 -5.22 -14.89 23.90
N ARG A 47 -6.50 -14.99 24.31
CA ARG A 47 -7.38 -16.11 23.93
C ARG A 47 -7.69 -16.09 22.44
N HIS A 48 -7.91 -14.90 21.89
CA HIS A 48 -8.25 -14.69 20.48
C HIS A 48 -7.52 -13.48 19.90
N TRP A 49 -7.20 -13.54 18.62
CA TRP A 49 -6.76 -12.40 17.82
C TRP A 49 -7.85 -12.10 16.81
N ILE A 50 -8.58 -11.01 17.04
CA ILE A 50 -9.67 -10.60 16.15
C ILE A 50 -9.09 -9.65 15.10
N ALA A 51 -9.11 -10.03 13.82
CA ALA A 51 -8.47 -9.24 12.77
C ALA A 51 -9.14 -9.43 11.40
N PRO A 52 -9.23 -8.37 10.58
CA PRO A 52 -9.50 -8.53 9.16
C PRO A 52 -8.23 -8.79 8.33
N HIS A 53 -7.06 -8.57 8.92
CA HIS A 53 -5.78 -8.68 8.24
C HIS A 53 -5.33 -10.14 8.14
N ARG A 54 -5.24 -10.67 6.92
CA ARG A 54 -4.93 -12.09 6.66
C ARG A 54 -3.62 -12.55 7.31
N GLU A 55 -2.57 -11.72 7.25
CA GLU A 55 -1.30 -12.07 7.88
C GLU A 55 -1.42 -12.25 9.41
N LEU A 56 -2.23 -11.41 10.08
CA LEU A 56 -2.46 -11.53 11.52
C LEU A 56 -3.26 -12.77 11.86
N LEU A 57 -4.22 -13.15 11.01
CA LEU A 57 -4.98 -14.38 11.17
C LEU A 57 -4.07 -15.61 11.02
N ALA A 58 -3.13 -15.58 10.07
CA ALA A 58 -2.14 -16.64 9.92
C ALA A 58 -1.23 -16.75 11.16
N LEU A 59 -0.75 -15.62 11.69
CA LEU A 59 0.08 -15.58 12.91
C LEU A 59 -0.68 -16.07 14.16
N ALA A 60 -1.98 -15.79 14.24
CA ALA A 60 -2.82 -16.21 15.35
C ALA A 60 -3.11 -17.72 15.35
N GLY A 61 -3.00 -18.37 14.19
CA GLY A 61 -3.37 -19.78 14.01
C GLY A 61 -4.82 -20.03 14.43
N SER A 62 -5.04 -21.08 15.22
CA SER A 62 -6.38 -21.44 15.73
C SER A 62 -7.03 -20.39 16.65
N ARG A 63 -6.28 -19.38 17.12
CA ARG A 63 -6.80 -18.28 17.93
C ARG A 63 -7.31 -17.11 17.07
N GLY A 64 -7.11 -17.16 15.76
CA GLY A 64 -7.58 -16.12 14.84
C GLY A 64 -9.10 -16.12 14.72
N LEU A 65 -9.71 -14.96 14.94
CA LEU A 65 -11.12 -14.70 14.62
C LEU A 65 -11.16 -13.70 13.48
N ALA A 66 -11.55 -14.19 12.31
CA ALA A 66 -11.60 -13.40 11.09
C ALA A 66 -12.73 -12.35 11.16
N LEU A 67 -12.39 -11.12 10.77
CA LEU A 67 -13.37 -10.09 10.44
C LEU A 67 -13.30 -9.81 8.95
N ALA A 68 -14.41 -9.39 8.35
CA ALA A 68 -14.36 -8.80 7.02
C ALA A 68 -13.74 -7.40 7.09
N TRP A 69 -12.95 -7.03 6.09
CA TRP A 69 -12.63 -5.63 5.87
C TRP A 69 -13.92 -4.83 5.63
N GLN A 70 -14.11 -3.73 6.36
CA GLN A 70 -15.22 -2.84 6.10
C GLN A 70 -15.03 -2.18 4.73
N ARG A 71 -15.94 -2.45 3.80
CA ARG A 71 -15.97 -1.78 2.50
C ARG A 71 -16.47 -0.35 2.68
N PRO A 72 -15.77 0.66 2.14
CA PRO A 72 -16.25 2.04 2.23
C PRO A 72 -17.56 2.18 1.43
N PRO A 73 -18.50 3.02 1.89
CA PRO A 73 -19.67 3.35 1.08
C PRO A 73 -19.20 3.99 -0.22
N LEU A 74 -19.78 3.57 -1.35
CA LEU A 74 -19.49 4.21 -2.62
C LEU A 74 -19.99 5.65 -2.55
N PRO A 75 -19.13 6.65 -2.78
CA PRO A 75 -19.59 8.03 -2.87
C PRO A 75 -20.62 8.14 -3.99
N ALA A 76 -21.70 8.87 -3.75
CA ALA A 76 -22.69 9.15 -4.79
C ALA A 76 -21.97 9.76 -6.00
N VAL A 77 -22.13 9.13 -7.17
CA VAL A 77 -21.62 9.68 -8.42
C VAL A 77 -22.40 10.97 -8.65
N ALA A 78 -21.75 12.13 -8.55
CA ALA A 78 -22.38 13.37 -8.96
C ALA A 78 -22.65 13.26 -10.46
N ALA A 79 -23.92 13.44 -10.86
CA ALA A 79 -24.31 13.47 -12.26
C ALA A 79 -23.59 14.65 -12.93
N GLY A 80 -22.44 14.38 -13.57
CA GLY A 80 -21.54 15.39 -14.11
C GLY A 80 -20.05 15.00 -14.06
N ASP A 81 -19.66 14.07 -13.18
CA ASP A 81 -18.25 13.67 -12.99
C ASP A 81 -17.73 12.66 -14.03
N ALA A 82 -18.54 12.31 -15.03
CA ALA A 82 -18.05 11.70 -16.26
C ALA A 82 -17.36 12.79 -17.11
N VAL A 83 -16.33 13.42 -16.55
CA VAL A 83 -15.32 14.06 -17.40
C VAL A 83 -14.61 12.90 -18.07
N ALA A 84 -15.05 12.58 -19.28
CA ALA A 84 -14.23 11.88 -20.25
C ALA A 84 -12.96 12.74 -20.41
N ILE A 85 -11.92 12.45 -19.62
CA ILE A 85 -10.65 13.13 -19.78
C ILE A 85 -10.10 12.60 -21.10
N ALA A 86 -10.11 13.47 -22.10
CA ALA A 86 -9.47 13.26 -23.40
C ALA A 86 -7.93 13.18 -23.30
N ASP A 87 -7.37 13.06 -22.10
CA ASP A 87 -5.93 12.86 -21.86
C ASP A 87 -5.61 11.38 -21.83
N THR A 88 -4.78 10.97 -22.78
CA THR A 88 -4.31 9.60 -23.03
C THR A 88 -3.26 9.11 -22.03
N VAL A 89 -2.83 9.96 -21.08
CA VAL A 89 -1.78 9.63 -20.11
C VAL A 89 -2.35 8.82 -18.95
N PRO A 90 -1.90 7.57 -18.73
CA PRO A 90 -2.34 6.77 -17.60
C PRO A 90 -2.07 7.45 -16.26
N ARG A 91 -3.06 7.42 -15.36
CA ARG A 91 -2.96 7.97 -14.01
C ARG A 91 -2.81 6.85 -13.01
N VAL A 92 -1.72 6.83 -12.27
CA VAL A 92 -1.38 5.77 -11.31
C VAL A 92 -1.37 6.35 -9.91
N LEU A 93 -2.08 5.75 -8.95
CA LEU A 93 -2.11 6.21 -7.56
C LEU A 93 -1.19 5.36 -6.67
N LEU A 94 -0.35 6.01 -5.87
CA LEU A 94 0.18 5.40 -4.65
C LEU A 94 -0.88 5.48 -3.54
N ALA A 95 -1.46 4.34 -3.15
CA ALA A 95 -2.51 4.25 -2.15
C ALA A 95 -2.02 4.38 -0.70
N ALA A 96 -1.01 5.21 -0.46
CA ALA A 96 -0.43 5.50 0.84
C ALA A 96 0.36 6.82 0.82
N SER A 97 0.92 7.22 1.96
CA SER A 97 1.95 8.26 2.00
C SER A 97 3.22 7.80 1.25
N ALA A 98 3.96 8.76 0.69
CA ALA A 98 5.15 8.49 -0.13
C ALA A 98 6.41 8.17 0.71
N LEU A 99 6.28 7.18 1.59
CA LEU A 99 7.33 6.73 2.51
C LEU A 99 7.91 5.39 2.08
N ALA A 100 9.15 5.13 2.45
CA ALA A 100 9.87 3.90 2.12
C ALA A 100 9.13 2.64 2.59
N ARG A 101 8.62 2.63 3.83
CA ARG A 101 7.82 1.51 4.36
C ARG A 101 6.52 1.24 3.58
N LYS A 102 6.06 2.21 2.79
CA LYS A 102 4.89 2.12 1.91
C LYS A 102 5.25 1.76 0.47
N GLY A 103 6.53 1.52 0.18
CA GLY A 103 7.01 1.08 -1.13
C GLY A 103 7.38 2.23 -2.07
N ALA A 104 7.65 3.43 -1.55
CA ALA A 104 7.91 4.60 -2.38
C ALA A 104 9.15 4.45 -3.27
N TYR A 105 10.20 3.75 -2.79
CA TYR A 105 11.41 3.48 -3.58
C TYR A 105 11.13 2.50 -4.72
N GLU A 106 10.46 1.39 -4.41
CA GLU A 106 10.07 0.37 -5.37
C GLU A 106 9.20 0.97 -6.47
N LEU A 107 8.22 1.80 -6.08
CA LEU A 107 7.36 2.48 -7.02
C LEU A 107 8.14 3.44 -7.91
N ARG A 108 9.00 4.28 -7.33
CA ARG A 108 9.83 5.23 -8.09
C ARG A 108 10.71 4.54 -9.11
N GLU A 109 11.31 3.41 -8.74
CA GLU A 109 12.09 2.59 -9.67
C GLU A 109 11.19 2.01 -10.78
N ALA A 110 10.04 1.45 -10.42
CA ALA A 110 9.15 0.81 -11.37
C ALA A 110 8.60 1.78 -12.44
N VAL A 111 8.24 3.00 -12.03
CA VAL A 111 7.60 3.98 -12.93
C VAL A 111 8.56 4.93 -13.62
N ARG A 112 9.86 4.89 -13.31
CA ARG A 112 10.85 5.78 -13.92
C ARG A 112 10.82 5.64 -15.45
N GLY A 113 10.74 6.79 -16.12
CA GLY A 113 10.72 6.88 -17.58
C GLY A 113 9.43 6.38 -18.24
N LEU A 114 8.39 6.01 -17.47
CA LEU A 114 7.10 5.65 -18.04
C LEU A 114 6.27 6.91 -18.35
N PRO A 115 5.52 6.93 -19.46
CA PRO A 115 4.65 8.05 -19.83
C PRO A 115 3.36 8.01 -19.01
N LEU A 116 3.44 8.22 -17.70
CA LEU A 116 2.32 8.19 -16.78
C LEU A 116 2.38 9.35 -15.79
N LEU A 117 1.21 9.68 -15.23
CA LEU A 117 1.09 10.65 -14.14
C LEU A 117 0.91 9.91 -12.81
N LEU A 118 1.85 10.10 -11.89
CA LEU A 118 1.77 9.54 -10.54
C LEU A 118 0.96 10.47 -9.61
N LEU A 119 -0.18 9.97 -9.15
CA LEU A 119 -1.03 10.63 -8.17
C LEU A 119 -0.53 10.32 -6.76
N LEU A 120 -0.35 11.36 -5.95
CA LEU A 120 0.08 11.26 -4.56
C LEU A 120 -0.98 11.85 -3.62
N PRO A 121 -1.57 11.06 -2.71
CA PRO A 121 -2.50 11.58 -1.71
C PRO A 121 -1.77 12.45 -0.67
N PRO A 122 -2.51 13.21 0.16
CA PRO A 122 -1.91 13.97 1.26
C PRO A 122 -1.17 13.06 2.23
N GLY A 123 0.00 13.50 2.69
CA GLY A 123 0.79 12.77 3.68
C GLY A 123 2.28 13.11 3.61
N ALA A 124 3.02 12.49 4.54
CA ALA A 124 4.47 12.60 4.55
C ALA A 124 5.11 11.94 3.31
N GLN A 125 6.33 12.35 3.01
CA GLN A 125 7.17 11.76 1.98
C GLN A 125 8.62 11.62 2.48
N GLU A 126 9.43 10.81 1.80
CA GLU A 126 10.84 10.60 2.16
C GLU A 126 11.64 11.90 2.26
N THR A 127 11.72 12.64 1.16
CA THR A 127 12.41 13.94 1.07
C THR A 127 11.63 14.86 0.13
N PRO A 128 11.82 16.20 0.20
CA PRO A 128 11.18 17.15 -0.71
C PRO A 128 11.30 16.76 -2.20
N ASP A 129 12.49 16.33 -2.59
CA ASP A 129 12.89 16.08 -3.99
C ASP A 129 12.79 14.60 -4.39
N PHE A 130 12.16 13.76 -3.57
CA PHE A 130 12.18 12.31 -3.73
C PHE A 130 11.71 11.84 -5.12
N TRP A 131 10.74 12.55 -5.71
CA TRP A 131 10.10 12.21 -6.98
C TRP A 131 10.70 12.91 -8.20
N ASN A 132 11.87 13.56 -8.09
CA ASN A 132 12.52 14.19 -9.24
C ASN A 132 12.66 13.22 -10.42
N GLY A 133 12.22 13.65 -11.60
CA GLY A 133 12.21 12.84 -12.83
C GLY A 133 11.00 11.91 -12.98
N VAL A 134 9.98 12.04 -12.13
CA VAL A 134 8.66 11.40 -12.29
C VAL A 134 7.60 12.49 -12.32
N ASP A 135 6.69 12.43 -13.29
CA ASP A 135 5.55 13.34 -13.35
C ASP A 135 4.58 13.04 -12.22
N VAL A 136 4.47 13.96 -11.26
CA VAL A 136 3.65 13.81 -10.06
C VAL A 136 2.56 14.86 -9.96
N GLN A 137 1.36 14.44 -9.56
CA GLN A 137 0.26 15.32 -9.17
C GLN A 137 -0.17 14.99 -7.74
N ARG A 138 -0.20 15.98 -6.85
CA ARG A 138 -0.81 15.83 -5.53
C ARG A 138 -2.32 15.99 -5.64
N VAL A 139 -3.07 15.10 -5.00
CA VAL A 139 -4.54 15.15 -4.91
C VAL A 139 -4.98 15.60 -3.52
N ALA A 140 -6.18 16.15 -3.38
CA ALA A 140 -6.64 16.69 -2.10
C ALA A 140 -7.05 15.59 -1.10
N SER A 141 -7.33 14.37 -1.58
CA SER A 141 -7.67 13.23 -0.72
C SER A 141 -7.38 11.87 -1.37
N MET A 142 -7.30 10.82 -0.53
CA MET A 142 -7.24 9.43 -1.02
C MET A 142 -8.42 9.09 -1.94
N ALA A 143 -9.63 9.55 -1.60
CA ALA A 143 -10.83 9.25 -2.38
C ALA A 143 -10.81 9.90 -3.78
N GLU A 144 -10.34 11.15 -3.86
CA GLU A 144 -10.12 11.83 -5.14
C GLU A 144 -9.08 11.10 -5.98
N GLY A 145 -7.94 10.73 -5.37
CA GLY A 145 -6.90 9.96 -6.03
C GLY A 145 -7.42 8.65 -6.61
N VAL A 146 -8.20 7.88 -5.84
CA VAL A 146 -8.75 6.60 -6.31
C VAL A 146 -9.74 6.81 -7.46
N ARG A 147 -10.58 7.85 -7.42
CA ARG A 147 -11.52 8.15 -8.51
C ARG A 147 -10.78 8.50 -9.81
N ALA A 148 -9.77 9.36 -9.71
CA ALA A 148 -8.97 9.84 -10.84
C ALA A 148 -8.01 8.78 -11.41
N ALA A 149 -7.63 7.78 -10.62
CA ALA A 149 -6.68 6.76 -11.04
C ALA A 149 -7.26 5.79 -12.08
N THR A 150 -6.41 5.40 -13.02
CA THR A 150 -6.59 4.24 -13.91
C THR A 150 -6.09 2.96 -13.26
N LEU A 151 -5.07 3.06 -12.40
CA LEU A 151 -4.45 1.95 -11.67
C LEU A 151 -4.08 2.38 -10.25
N VAL A 152 -4.35 1.53 -9.26
CA VAL A 152 -4.05 1.81 -7.85
C VAL A 152 -2.98 0.84 -7.33
N LEU A 153 -1.92 1.39 -6.74
CA LEU A 153 -0.74 0.65 -6.31
C LEU A 153 -0.51 0.76 -4.79
N LEU A 154 -0.10 -0.34 -4.17
CA LEU A 154 0.44 -0.34 -2.80
C LEU A 154 1.57 -1.37 -2.65
N PRO A 155 2.79 -1.07 -3.12
CA PRO A 155 3.94 -1.96 -3.03
C PRO A 155 4.59 -1.96 -1.63
N ALA A 156 3.76 -1.93 -0.58
CA ALA A 156 4.22 -1.64 0.77
C ALA A 156 5.02 -2.77 1.39
N TRP A 157 6.01 -2.42 2.20
CA TRP A 157 6.60 -3.34 3.17
C TRP A 157 5.62 -3.54 4.33
N ILE A 158 5.00 -2.45 4.79
CA ILE A 158 4.07 -2.47 5.92
C ILE A 158 2.82 -1.68 5.57
N GLU A 159 1.69 -2.37 5.61
CA GLU A 159 0.37 -1.77 5.64
C GLU A 159 -0.41 -2.32 6.83
N GLN A 160 -1.29 -1.48 7.39
CA GLN A 160 -2.15 -1.84 8.50
C GLN A 160 -3.61 -1.83 8.06
N GLN A 161 -4.01 -0.84 7.28
CA GLN A 161 -5.39 -0.64 6.85
C GLN A 161 -5.41 -0.18 5.40
N PRO A 162 -5.62 -1.10 4.43
CA PRO A 162 -5.51 -0.81 3.00
C PRO A 162 -6.74 -0.04 2.46
N ARG A 163 -7.13 1.07 3.10
CA ARG A 163 -8.38 1.80 2.81
C ARG A 163 -8.46 2.29 1.36
N GLY A 164 -7.34 2.74 0.80
CA GLY A 164 -7.27 3.14 -0.60
C GLY A 164 -7.53 1.97 -1.56
N LEU A 165 -7.00 0.78 -1.24
CA LEU A 165 -7.25 -0.43 -2.03
C LEU A 165 -8.70 -0.88 -1.91
N LEU A 166 -9.27 -0.89 -0.70
CA LEU A 166 -10.67 -1.26 -0.47
C LEU A 166 -11.63 -0.37 -1.26
N LEU A 167 -11.35 0.95 -1.33
CA LEU A 167 -12.12 1.88 -2.15
C LEU A 167 -11.93 1.61 -3.64
N ALA A 168 -10.69 1.35 -4.09
CA ALA A 168 -10.39 1.05 -5.48
C ALA A 168 -11.13 -0.20 -5.95
N MET A 169 -11.09 -1.27 -5.15
CA MET A 169 -11.80 -2.52 -5.43
C MET A 169 -13.32 -2.33 -5.43
N ALA A 170 -13.86 -1.54 -4.51
CA ALA A 170 -15.28 -1.21 -4.51
C ALA A 170 -15.71 -0.44 -5.77
N LEU A 171 -14.82 0.38 -6.34
CA LEU A 171 -15.01 1.11 -7.59
C LEU A 171 -14.61 0.32 -8.85
N GLY A 172 -14.25 -0.97 -8.71
CA GLY A 172 -13.84 -1.81 -9.84
C GLY A 172 -12.52 -1.40 -10.50
N LYS A 173 -11.67 -0.62 -9.80
CA LYS A 173 -10.36 -0.20 -10.30
C LYS A 173 -9.35 -1.35 -10.16
N PRO A 174 -8.44 -1.55 -11.12
CA PRO A 174 -7.37 -2.52 -10.97
C PRO A 174 -6.43 -2.12 -9.83
N VAL A 175 -6.01 -3.12 -9.06
CA VAL A 175 -5.13 -2.97 -7.90
C VAL A 175 -3.91 -3.87 -8.05
N ILE A 176 -2.72 -3.33 -7.81
CA ILE A 176 -1.50 -4.10 -7.59
C ILE A 176 -0.95 -3.76 -6.20
N ALA A 177 -0.75 -4.75 -5.35
CA ALA A 177 -0.28 -4.54 -3.99
C ALA A 177 0.61 -5.69 -3.52
N THR A 178 1.26 -5.52 -2.38
CA THR A 178 1.95 -6.62 -1.69
C THR A 178 1.02 -7.33 -0.71
N ALA A 179 1.37 -8.54 -0.30
CA ALA A 179 0.66 -9.27 0.75
C ALA A 179 0.61 -8.50 2.09
N ALA A 180 1.49 -7.51 2.30
CA ALA A 180 1.47 -6.65 3.48
C ALA A 180 0.19 -5.81 3.60
N CYS A 181 -0.62 -5.70 2.54
CA CYS A 181 -1.94 -5.05 2.61
C CYS A 181 -2.96 -5.82 3.46
N GLY A 182 -2.73 -7.11 3.71
CA GLY A 182 -3.59 -7.93 4.55
C GLY A 182 -4.92 -8.34 3.92
N LEU A 183 -5.11 -8.09 2.62
CA LEU A 183 -6.22 -8.63 1.83
C LEU A 183 -6.04 -10.13 1.60
N ALA A 184 -7.15 -10.84 1.52
CA ALA A 184 -7.19 -12.22 1.06
C ALA A 184 -7.21 -12.29 -0.48
N ALA A 185 -6.75 -13.41 -1.03
CA ALA A 185 -6.74 -13.62 -2.49
C ALA A 185 -8.15 -13.57 -3.12
N ASP A 186 -9.18 -13.81 -2.33
CA ASP A 186 -10.60 -13.82 -2.70
C ASP A 186 -11.34 -12.51 -2.37
N ASP A 187 -10.68 -11.49 -1.80
CA ASP A 187 -11.32 -10.21 -1.46
C ASP A 187 -11.72 -9.37 -2.69
N GLY A 188 -11.29 -9.77 -3.88
CA GLY A 188 -11.62 -9.15 -5.16
C GLY A 188 -10.47 -9.27 -6.17
N ALA A 189 -10.61 -8.61 -7.32
CA ALA A 189 -9.57 -8.62 -8.35
C ALA A 189 -8.42 -7.66 -7.97
N TRP A 190 -7.36 -8.20 -7.39
CA TRP A 190 -6.08 -7.51 -7.17
C TRP A 190 -4.92 -8.44 -7.51
N ARG A 191 -3.78 -7.87 -7.86
CA ARG A 191 -2.57 -8.62 -8.21
C ARG A 191 -1.53 -8.46 -7.11
N CYS A 192 -0.97 -9.57 -6.66
CA CYS A 192 0.07 -9.56 -5.64
C CYS A 192 1.46 -9.46 -6.27
N VAL A 193 2.31 -8.60 -5.71
CA VAL A 193 3.75 -8.54 -5.99
C VAL A 193 4.54 -8.67 -4.69
N GLU A 194 5.78 -9.14 -4.77
CA GLU A 194 6.65 -9.23 -3.60
C GLU A 194 7.15 -7.86 -3.16
N ALA A 195 7.24 -7.64 -1.85
CA ALA A 195 7.76 -6.39 -1.31
C ALA A 195 9.22 -6.22 -1.70
N GLY A 196 9.57 -5.03 -2.20
CA GLY A 196 10.90 -4.76 -2.74
C GLY A 196 11.05 -5.07 -4.22
N ASP A 197 10.23 -5.91 -4.84
CA ASP A 197 10.45 -6.31 -6.24
C ASP A 197 9.97 -5.24 -7.25
N SER A 198 10.82 -4.22 -7.47
CA SER A 198 10.54 -3.13 -8.40
C SER A 198 10.46 -3.58 -9.87
N ALA A 199 11.16 -4.65 -10.25
CA ALA A 199 11.15 -5.18 -11.61
C ALA A 199 9.84 -5.90 -11.94
N VAL A 200 9.36 -6.76 -11.04
CA VAL A 200 8.05 -7.40 -11.18
C VAL A 200 6.94 -6.36 -11.07
N LEU A 201 7.06 -5.38 -10.15
CA LEU A 201 6.12 -4.27 -10.07
C LEU A 201 6.02 -3.50 -11.40
N ARG A 202 7.16 -3.17 -12.03
CA ARG A 202 7.19 -2.51 -13.35
C ARG A 202 6.47 -3.33 -14.40
N THR A 203 6.77 -4.62 -14.47
CA THR A 203 6.15 -5.54 -15.45
C THR A 203 4.63 -5.56 -15.28
N GLN A 204 4.15 -5.65 -14.04
CA GLN A 204 2.72 -5.62 -13.73
C GLN A 204 2.06 -4.27 -14.05
N VAL A 205 2.76 -3.15 -13.83
CA VAL A 205 2.28 -1.81 -14.21
C VAL A 205 2.16 -1.68 -15.73
N LEU A 206 3.17 -2.10 -16.48
CA LEU A 206 3.17 -2.06 -17.94
C LEU A 206 2.02 -2.90 -18.52
N GLU A 207 1.86 -4.13 -18.03
CA GLU A 207 0.79 -5.04 -18.43
C GLU A 207 -0.60 -4.46 -18.12
N ALA A 208 -0.80 -3.93 -16.91
CA ALA A 208 -2.08 -3.35 -16.50
C ALA A 208 -2.45 -2.08 -17.28
N LEU A 209 -1.46 -1.34 -17.80
CA LEU A 209 -1.67 -0.11 -18.56
C LEU A 209 -1.57 -0.29 -20.08
N GLY A 210 -1.18 -1.48 -20.56
CA GLY A 210 -0.96 -1.73 -21.99
C GLY A 210 0.21 -0.93 -22.58
N LEU A 211 1.23 -0.63 -21.78
CA LEU A 211 2.41 0.14 -22.20
C LEU A 211 3.53 -0.78 -22.71
N ALA A 212 4.33 -0.30 -23.68
CA ALA A 212 5.56 -0.96 -24.09
C ALA A 212 6.66 -0.81 -23.00
N GLY A 213 7.43 -1.87 -22.77
CA GLY A 213 8.37 -1.99 -21.64
C GLY A 213 9.71 -1.28 -21.78
#